data_AF-A0A9W9FH91-F1
#
_entry.id   AF-A0A9W9FH91-F1
#
_cell.length_a   1.000
_cell.length_b   1.000
_cell.length_c   1.000
_cell.angle_alpha   90.00
_cell.angle_beta   90.00
_cell.angle_gamma   90.00
#
_symmetry.space_group_name_H-M   'P 1'
#
loop_
_entity.id
_entity.type
_entity.pdbx_description
1 polymer ?
#
loop_
_entity_poly.entity_id
_entity_poly.type
_entity_poly.pdbx_seq_one_letter_code
_entity_poly.pdbx_strand_id
1 'polypeptide(L)'
;MAAVAEQKFPTDPEYDQYNFPTTAPEPQHGHPGHTTPEQDTQVQQLRAMLEQMGYTERLDTLTLLRFLRARKFDVEASKKMFVNCEKWRKELGTDDLPVTFEYLEKPDVFKYYPQYYHKTDKIIFKKTLGGDYFAFTLDLQ
;
A
#
# COMPACT_ATOMS: atom_id res chain seq x y z
N MET A 1 -13.59 27.74 4.45
CA MET A 1 -13.10 26.35 4.49
C MET A 1 -14.01 25.52 3.60
N ALA A 2 -13.63 25.33 2.33
CA ALA A 2 -14.42 24.51 1.41
C ALA A 2 -14.29 23.04 1.84
N ALA A 3 -15.42 22.36 2.05
CA ALA A 3 -15.44 20.92 2.27
C ALA A 3 -14.83 20.25 1.04
N VAL A 4 -13.70 19.56 1.21
CA VAL A 4 -13.13 18.73 0.15
C VAL A 4 -14.13 17.62 -0.09
N ALA A 5 -14.76 17.61 -1.26
CA ALA A 5 -15.67 16.56 -1.66
C ALA A 5 -14.93 15.21 -1.57
N GLU A 6 -15.48 14.26 -0.80
CA GLU A 6 -14.95 12.90 -0.74
C GLU A 6 -15.10 12.24 -2.11
N GLN A 7 -14.04 12.27 -2.92
CA GLN A 7 -13.97 11.51 -4.15
C GLN A 7 -13.86 10.03 -3.77
N LYS A 8 -14.96 9.29 -3.93
CA LYS A 8 -14.98 7.85 -3.69
C LYS A 8 -14.09 7.16 -4.73
N PHE A 9 -13.07 6.47 -4.26
CA PHE A 9 -12.18 5.66 -5.07
C PHE A 9 -12.98 4.58 -5.81
N PRO A 10 -12.88 4.47 -7.15
CA PRO A 10 -13.54 3.40 -7.89
C PRO A 10 -12.94 2.06 -7.44
N THR A 11 -13.75 1.27 -6.76
CA THR A 11 -13.39 -0.07 -6.26
C THR A 11 -14.33 -1.09 -6.87
N ASP A 12 -13.78 -2.21 -7.30
CA ASP A 12 -14.57 -3.32 -7.81
C ASP A 12 -14.81 -4.34 -6.69
N PRO A 13 -16.06 -4.61 -6.29
CA PRO A 13 -16.38 -5.51 -5.17
C PRO A 13 -15.84 -6.94 -5.31
N GLU A 14 -15.53 -7.35 -6.55
CA GLU A 14 -14.94 -8.64 -6.88
C GLU A 14 -13.46 -8.74 -6.44
N TYR A 15 -12.70 -7.66 -6.60
CA TYR A 15 -11.26 -7.61 -6.35
C TYR A 15 -10.90 -6.88 -5.05
N ASP A 16 -11.74 -5.94 -4.63
CA ASP A 16 -11.45 -4.96 -3.59
C ASP A 16 -12.32 -5.15 -2.36
N GLN A 17 -11.88 -6.04 -1.46
CA GLN A 17 -12.54 -6.28 -0.17
C GLN A 17 -11.73 -5.66 0.99
N TYR A 18 -11.67 -4.33 1.03
CA TYR A 18 -10.90 -3.60 2.04
C TYR A 18 -11.70 -3.39 3.34
N ASN A 19 -11.14 -3.78 4.48
CA ASN A 19 -11.69 -3.51 5.82
C ASN A 19 -10.98 -2.34 6.53
N PHE A 20 -10.39 -1.43 5.74
CA PHE A 20 -9.62 -0.28 6.22
C PHE A 20 -9.85 0.92 5.29
N PRO A 21 -9.65 2.16 5.76
CA PRO A 21 -9.83 3.34 4.92
C PRO A 21 -8.89 3.28 3.72
N THR A 22 -9.44 3.36 2.52
CA THR A 22 -8.68 3.23 1.27
C THR A 22 -8.20 4.57 0.74
N THR A 23 -8.89 5.66 1.05
CA THR A 23 -8.55 7.01 0.61
C THR A 23 -7.33 7.56 1.35
N ALA A 24 -6.39 8.15 0.61
CA ALA A 24 -5.23 8.81 1.21
C ALA A 24 -5.67 10.04 2.03
N PRO A 25 -5.13 10.25 3.25
CA PRO A 25 -5.47 11.41 4.07
C PRO A 25 -4.93 12.72 3.50
N GLU A 26 -3.89 12.65 2.67
CA GLU A 26 -3.34 13.79 1.94
C GLU A 26 -3.61 13.66 0.44
N PRO A 27 -4.06 14.74 -0.23
CA PRO A 27 -4.35 14.74 -1.64
C PRO A 27 -3.05 14.71 -2.45
N GLN A 28 -2.60 13.50 -2.77
CA GLN A 28 -1.45 13.27 -3.61
C GLN A 28 -1.89 12.65 -4.93
N HIS A 29 -1.46 13.24 -6.05
CA HIS A 29 -1.87 12.80 -7.38
C HIS A 29 -1.55 11.32 -7.61
N GLY A 30 -2.52 10.58 -8.17
CA GLY A 30 -2.40 9.16 -8.46
C GLY A 30 -2.47 8.27 -7.23
N HIS A 31 -2.78 8.80 -6.03
CA HIS A 31 -3.12 8.01 -4.86
C HIS A 31 -4.61 7.63 -4.85
N PRO A 32 -4.99 6.59 -4.10
CA PRO A 32 -6.39 6.18 -3.99
C PRO A 32 -7.29 7.35 -3.50
N GLY A 33 -8.38 7.59 -4.22
CA GLY A 33 -9.30 8.71 -3.99
C GLY A 33 -8.88 10.03 -4.67
N HIS A 34 -7.71 10.07 -5.32
CA HIS A 34 -7.18 11.22 -6.06
C HIS A 34 -6.62 10.80 -7.43
N THR A 35 -7.31 9.88 -8.09
CA THR A 35 -7.00 9.41 -9.44
C THR A 35 -7.79 10.19 -10.49
N THR A 36 -7.23 10.31 -11.69
CA THR A 36 -7.97 10.79 -12.86
C THR A 36 -8.70 9.63 -13.53
N PRO A 37 -9.80 9.88 -14.29
CA PRO A 37 -10.48 8.82 -15.02
C PRO A 37 -9.55 8.05 -15.97
N GLU A 38 -8.56 8.73 -16.55
CA GLU A 38 -7.52 8.09 -17.37
C GLU A 38 -6.71 7.06 -16.58
N GLN A 39 -6.33 7.39 -15.34
CA GLN A 39 -5.60 6.47 -14.46
C GLN A 39 -6.45 5.27 -14.07
N ASP A 40 -7.75 5.48 -13.84
CA ASP A 40 -8.68 4.39 -13.53
C ASP A 40 -8.80 3.43 -14.73
N THR A 41 -8.85 3.95 -15.96
CA THR A 41 -8.84 3.10 -17.16
C THR A 41 -7.53 2.31 -17.32
N GLN A 42 -6.39 2.89 -16.95
CA GLN A 42 -5.10 2.21 -17.00
C GLN A 42 -5.00 1.07 -15.97
N VAL A 43 -5.63 1.22 -14.80
CA VAL A 43 -5.73 0.14 -13.81
C VAL A 43 -6.54 -1.03 -14.39
N GLN A 44 -7.69 -0.76 -15.00
CA GLN A 44 -8.51 -1.78 -15.64
C GLN A 44 -7.78 -2.46 -16.80
N GLN A 45 -7.07 -1.67 -17.62
CA GLN A 45 -6.26 -2.19 -18.72
C GLN A 45 -5.15 -3.11 -18.21
N LEU A 46 -4.42 -2.71 -17.16
CA LEU A 46 -3.37 -3.54 -16.55
C LEU A 46 -3.96 -4.83 -15.98
N ARG A 47 -5.11 -4.76 -15.30
CA ARG A 47 -5.82 -5.93 -14.75
C ARG A 47 -6.14 -6.94 -15.87
N ALA A 48 -6.82 -6.49 -16.92
CA ALA A 48 -7.18 -7.35 -18.05
C ALA A 48 -5.95 -8.01 -18.71
N MET A 49 -4.84 -7.28 -18.84
CA MET A 49 -3.59 -7.85 -19.37
C MET A 49 -2.99 -8.94 -18.47
N LEU A 50 -3.11 -8.80 -17.14
CA LEU A 50 -2.60 -9.78 -16.18
C LEU A 50 -3.50 -11.02 -16.10
N GLU A 51 -4.82 -10.84 -16.16
CA GLU A 51 -5.78 -11.95 -16.25
C GLU A 51 -5.58 -12.78 -17.51
N GLN A 52 -5.34 -12.14 -18.66
CA GLN A 52 -5.00 -12.83 -19.91
C GLN A 52 -3.71 -13.67 -19.80
N MET A 53 -2.79 -13.29 -18.92
CA MET A 53 -1.57 -14.05 -18.64
C MET A 53 -1.78 -15.16 -17.60
N GLY A 54 -2.98 -15.28 -17.01
CA GLY A 54 -3.32 -16.29 -16.02
C GLY A 54 -2.93 -15.93 -14.59
N TYR A 55 -2.64 -14.66 -14.28
CA TYR A 55 -2.49 -14.23 -12.90
C TYR A 55 -3.86 -14.02 -12.27
N THR A 56 -4.08 -14.60 -11.08
CA THR A 56 -5.35 -14.50 -10.34
C THR A 56 -5.19 -13.83 -8.97
N GLU A 57 -3.96 -13.76 -8.47
CA GLU A 57 -3.65 -13.21 -7.16
C GLU A 57 -3.20 -11.74 -7.26
N ARG A 58 -3.53 -10.93 -6.24
CA ARG A 58 -3.05 -9.54 -6.07
C ARG A 58 -3.39 -8.62 -7.24
N LEU A 59 -4.56 -8.84 -7.85
CA LEU A 59 -5.18 -7.98 -8.86
C LEU A 59 -6.04 -6.86 -8.26
N ASP A 60 -5.87 -6.60 -6.96
CA ASP A 60 -6.58 -5.55 -6.24
C ASP A 60 -6.17 -4.17 -6.74
N THR A 61 -7.13 -3.25 -6.77
CA THR A 61 -6.96 -1.93 -7.39
C THR A 61 -5.81 -1.15 -6.71
N LEU A 62 -5.67 -1.25 -5.39
CA LEU A 62 -4.58 -0.59 -4.65
C LEU A 62 -3.19 -1.11 -5.03
N THR A 63 -3.01 -2.43 -5.17
CA THR A 63 -1.73 -3.01 -5.59
C THR A 63 -1.39 -2.60 -7.01
N LEU A 64 -2.32 -2.71 -7.95
CA LEU A 64 -2.09 -2.32 -9.35
C LEU A 64 -1.71 -0.83 -9.45
N LEU A 65 -2.38 0.03 -8.69
CA LEU A 65 -2.12 1.46 -8.62
C LEU A 65 -0.73 1.78 -8.02
N ARG A 66 -0.20 0.94 -7.11
CA ARG A 66 1.22 1.06 -6.67
C ARG A 66 2.21 0.79 -7.81
N PHE A 67 1.97 -0.25 -8.62
CA PHE A 67 2.82 -0.57 -9.77
C PHE A 67 2.75 0.49 -10.87
N LEU A 68 1.56 1.04 -11.13
CA LEU A 68 1.39 2.12 -12.09
C LEU A 68 2.11 3.40 -11.64
N ARG A 69 1.96 3.81 -10.38
CA ARG A 69 2.70 4.96 -9.84
C ARG A 69 4.23 4.80 -9.95
N ALA A 70 4.75 3.60 -9.67
CA ALA A 70 6.19 3.33 -9.74
C ALA A 70 6.76 3.47 -11.17
N ARG A 71 5.91 3.46 -12.21
CA ARG A 71 6.31 3.61 -13.62
C ARG A 71 5.61 4.78 -14.31
N LYS A 72 5.18 5.79 -13.53
CA LYS A 72 4.54 7.01 -14.07
C LYS A 72 3.32 6.69 -14.96
N PHE A 73 2.56 5.65 -14.59
CA PHE A 73 1.38 5.16 -15.30
C PHE A 73 1.64 4.58 -16.70
N ASP A 74 2.83 4.05 -16.96
CA ASP A 74 3.11 3.23 -18.14
C ASP A 74 2.65 1.78 -17.91
N VAL A 75 1.59 1.37 -18.63
CA VAL A 75 0.95 0.05 -18.49
C VAL A 75 1.90 -1.10 -18.87
N GLU A 76 2.69 -0.96 -19.93
CA GLU A 76 3.61 -2.03 -20.37
C GLU A 76 4.77 -2.20 -19.40
N ALA A 77 5.35 -1.09 -18.96
CA ALA A 77 6.43 -1.11 -17.98
C ALA A 77 5.96 -1.65 -16.62
N SER A 78 4.74 -1.28 -16.18
CA SER A 78 4.14 -1.79 -14.95
C SER A 78 3.82 -3.29 -15.04
N LYS A 79 3.32 -3.77 -16.17
CA LYS A 79 3.13 -5.20 -16.43
C LYS A 79 4.43 -5.98 -16.27
N LYS A 80 5.51 -5.52 -16.90
CA LYS A 80 6.83 -6.15 -16.77
C LYS A 80 7.32 -6.16 -15.32
N MET A 81 7.10 -5.07 -14.58
CA MET A 81 7.46 -4.98 -13.17
C MET A 81 6.66 -5.97 -12.30
N PHE A 82 5.36 -6.12 -12.56
CA PHE A 82 4.50 -7.06 -11.84
C PHE A 82 4.94 -8.51 -12.08
N VAL A 83 5.14 -8.91 -13.34
CA VAL A 83 5.59 -10.26 -13.72
C VAL A 83 6.93 -10.60 -13.07
N ASN A 84 7.87 -9.65 -13.05
CA ASN A 84 9.16 -9.84 -12.39
C ASN A 84 9.02 -9.98 -10.87
N CYS A 85 8.11 -9.24 -10.25
CA CYS A 85 7.82 -9.34 -8.82
C CYS A 85 7.26 -10.72 -8.47
N GLU A 86 6.25 -11.19 -9.21
CA GLU A 86 5.65 -12.51 -9.02
C GLU A 86 6.66 -13.65 -9.23
N LYS A 87 7.54 -13.52 -10.23
CA LYS A 87 8.65 -14.46 -10.42
C LYS A 87 9.59 -14.48 -9.20
N TRP A 88 10.01 -13.31 -8.73
CA TRP A 88 10.90 -13.20 -7.57
C TRP A 88 10.28 -13.78 -6.30
N ARG A 89 8.97 -13.57 -6.08
CA ARG A 89 8.25 -14.14 -4.92
C ARG A 89 8.23 -15.66 -4.94
N LYS A 90 8.00 -16.26 -6.11
CA LYS A 90 8.03 -17.72 -6.30
C LYS A 90 9.43 -18.29 -6.10
N GLU A 91 10.46 -17.62 -6.60
CA GLU A 91 11.86 -18.07 -6.44
C GLU A 91 12.34 -17.99 -5.00
N LEU A 92 11.97 -16.94 -4.26
CA LEU A 92 12.38 -16.74 -2.88
C LEU A 92 11.48 -17.46 -1.87
N GLY A 93 10.29 -17.91 -2.28
CA GLY A 93 9.29 -18.49 -1.37
C GLY A 93 8.75 -17.44 -0.39
N THR A 94 8.57 -16.19 -0.83
CA THR A 94 8.18 -15.08 0.05
C THR A 94 6.80 -15.30 0.70
N ASP A 95 5.94 -16.08 0.06
CA ASP A 95 4.59 -16.39 0.55
C ASP A 95 4.62 -17.32 1.78
N ASP A 96 5.59 -18.24 1.85
CA ASP A 96 5.76 -19.19 2.95
C ASP A 96 6.69 -18.64 4.06
N LEU A 97 7.53 -17.66 3.72
CA LEU A 97 8.50 -17.03 4.62
C LEU A 97 7.95 -16.68 6.02
N PRO A 98 6.78 -16.03 6.20
CA PRO A 98 6.30 -15.69 7.55
C PRO A 98 5.97 -16.91 8.43
N VAL A 99 5.75 -18.08 7.82
CA VAL A 99 5.45 -19.33 8.54
C VAL A 99 6.73 -20.13 8.79
N THR A 100 7.64 -20.15 7.81
CA THR A 100 8.82 -21.02 7.85
C THR A 100 10.08 -20.36 8.40
N PHE A 101 10.15 -19.03 8.41
CA PHE A 101 11.37 -18.30 8.79
C PHE A 101 11.45 -18.09 10.31
N GLU A 102 12.35 -18.83 10.96
CA GLU A 102 12.71 -18.62 12.36
C GLU A 102 14.01 -17.80 12.45
N TYR A 103 13.95 -16.63 13.09
CA TYR A 103 15.09 -15.73 13.23
C TYR A 103 15.75 -15.87 14.61
N LEU A 104 16.58 -16.90 14.77
CA LEU A 104 17.18 -17.31 16.06
C LEU A 104 18.29 -16.38 16.53
N GLU A 105 19.05 -15.80 15.60
CA GLU A 105 20.18 -14.89 15.85
C GLU A 105 19.75 -13.44 16.12
N LYS A 106 18.44 -13.16 16.07
CA LYS A 106 17.85 -11.86 16.38
C LYS A 106 18.42 -11.19 17.64
N PRO A 107 18.54 -11.84 18.82
CA PRO A 107 19.01 -11.17 20.04
C PRO A 107 20.49 -10.77 19.97
N ASP A 108 21.31 -11.50 19.21
CA ASP A 108 22.73 -11.17 19.05
C ASP A 108 22.92 -10.06 18.01
N VAL A 109 22.19 -10.11 16.89
CA VAL A 109 22.18 -9.03 15.90
C VAL A 109 21.61 -7.74 16.49
N PHE A 110 20.60 -7.82 17.35
CA PHE A 110 19.98 -6.65 17.97
C PHE A 110 20.95 -5.82 18.81
N LYS A 111 22.00 -6.42 19.38
CA LYS A 111 23.05 -5.71 20.12
C LYS A 111 23.87 -4.78 19.23
N TYR A 112 24.09 -5.18 17.97
CA TYR A 112 24.90 -4.43 17.01
C TYR A 112 24.05 -3.54 16.08
N TYR A 113 22.81 -3.98 15.78
CA TYR A 113 21.90 -3.28 14.88
C TYR A 113 20.44 -3.40 15.36
N PRO A 114 20.00 -2.52 16.28
CA PRO A 114 18.64 -2.57 16.82
C PRO A 114 17.62 -2.09 15.78
N GLN A 115 16.74 -2.99 15.35
CA GLN A 115 15.60 -2.71 14.48
C GLN A 115 14.29 -3.09 15.17
N TYR A 116 13.33 -2.17 15.26
CA TYR A 116 11.99 -2.46 15.77
C TYR A 116 10.95 -1.47 15.23
N TYR A 117 9.71 -1.93 15.05
CA TYR A 117 8.56 -1.07 14.78
C TYR A 117 7.95 -0.61 16.12
N HIS A 118 7.65 0.69 16.26
CA HIS A 118 7.04 1.23 17.47
C HIS A 118 5.95 2.25 17.15
N LYS A 119 4.73 1.98 17.65
CA LYS A 119 3.52 2.81 17.44
C LYS A 119 3.20 3.00 15.95
N THR A 120 2.22 3.86 15.68
CA THR A 120 1.83 4.28 14.33
C THR A 120 1.84 5.80 14.28
N ASP A 121 2.35 6.37 13.20
CA ASP A 121 2.30 7.81 13.02
C ASP A 121 0.86 8.31 12.86
N LYS A 122 0.66 9.59 13.23
CA LYS A 122 -0.66 10.25 13.29
C LYS A 122 -1.42 10.26 11.96
N ILE A 123 -0.75 10.00 10.84
CA ILE A 123 -1.30 10.09 9.48
C ILE A 123 -2.43 9.07 9.26
N ILE A 124 -2.43 7.94 9.98
CA ILE A 124 -3.41 6.86 9.79
C ILE A 124 -4.70 7.07 10.61
N PHE A 125 -4.68 7.95 11.63
CA PHE A 125 -5.79 8.10 12.60
C PHE A 125 -6.37 9.52 12.68
N LYS A 126 -6.45 10.27 11.57
CA LYS A 126 -7.40 11.40 11.52
C LYS A 126 -8.84 10.89 11.35
N LYS A 127 -9.30 10.12 12.34
CA LYS A 127 -10.72 10.00 12.63
C LYS A 127 -11.07 11.25 13.43
N THR A 128 -11.93 12.08 12.85
CA THR A 128 -12.72 13.12 13.50
C THR A 128 -12.87 12.83 14.99
N LEU A 129 -12.34 13.70 15.85
CA LEU A 129 -12.87 14.09 17.16
C LEU A 129 -11.96 15.20 17.71
N GLY A 130 -12.53 16.40 17.86
CA GLY A 130 -11.92 17.46 18.67
C GLY A 130 -11.79 16.98 20.11
N GLY A 131 -10.66 17.26 20.74
CA GLY A 131 -10.38 16.84 22.11
C GLY A 131 -8.89 16.86 22.41
N ASP A 132 -8.45 17.98 22.97
CA ASP A 132 -7.10 18.23 23.49
C ASP A 132 -6.62 17.12 24.43
N TYR A 133 -5.46 16.50 24.23
CA TYR A 133 -4.67 15.98 25.36
C TYR A 133 -3.14 15.99 25.11
N PHE A 134 -2.50 16.93 25.82
CA PHE A 134 -1.24 16.85 26.57
C PHE A 134 0.06 16.42 25.87
N ALA A 135 0.89 17.43 25.60
CA ALA A 135 2.33 17.31 25.50
C ALA A 135 2.95 17.21 26.91
N PHE A 136 3.61 16.09 27.22
CA PHE A 136 4.55 16.02 28.33
C PHE A 136 5.92 16.44 27.81
N THR A 137 6.33 17.68 28.08
CA THR A 137 7.72 18.13 28.02
C THR A 137 8.42 17.69 29.30
N LEU A 138 9.47 16.88 29.16
CA LEU A 138 10.38 16.51 30.23
C LEU A 138 11.36 17.69 30.42
N ASP A 139 11.21 18.46 31.50
CA ASP A 139 12.27 19.27 32.06
C ASP A 139 13.16 18.35 32.92
N LEU A 140 14.41 18.13 32.49
CA LEU A 140 15.47 17.55 33.30
C LEU A 140 16.02 18.63 34.24
N GLN A 141 15.98 18.36 35.55
CA GLN A 141 16.95 18.87 36.52
C GLN A 141 18.19 17.96 36.53
#